data_AF-A0A1C5U5V8-F1
#
_entry.id   AF-A0A1C5U5V8-F1
#
_cell.length_a   1.000
_cell.length_b   1.000
_cell.length_c   1.000
_cell.angle_alpha   90.00
_cell.angle_beta   90.00
_cell.angle_gamma   90.00
#
_symmetry.space_group_name_H-M   'P 1'
#
loop_
_entity.id
_entity.type
_entity.pdbx_description
1 polymer ?
#
loop_
_entity_poly.entity_id
_entity_poly.type
_entity_poly.pdbx_seq_one_letter_code
_entity_poly.pdbx_strand_id
1 'polypeptide(L)' 'MKTTQEYFGLSREALQEVVNTEGYTKEECMLLDEGLRVHFCCDESQVAEVAQYDREKGYCVYTTLEMTDSRIAVICI' A
#
# COMPACT_ATOMS: atom_id res chain seq x y z
N MET A 1 -16.53 9.51 5.36
CA MET A 1 -15.31 8.68 5.29
C MET A 1 -14.15 9.66 5.39
N LYS A 2 -13.26 9.52 6.37
CA LYS A 2 -12.13 10.45 6.58
C LYS A 2 -10.97 10.04 5.67
N THR A 3 -10.26 11.01 5.11
CA THR A 3 -9.02 10.79 4.34
C THR A 3 -7.85 10.36 5.26
N THR A 4 -6.77 9.81 4.71
CA THR A 4 -5.49 9.55 5.41
C THR A 4 -5.06 10.74 6.23
N GLN A 5 -5.07 11.91 5.61
CA GLN A 5 -4.59 13.15 6.19
C GLN A 5 -5.43 13.53 7.40
N GLU A 6 -6.75 13.31 7.33
CA GLU A 6 -7.67 13.55 8.44
C GLU A 6 -7.58 12.50 9.55
N TYR A 7 -7.21 11.25 9.23
CA TYR A 7 -7.06 10.20 10.23
C TYR A 7 -5.78 10.39 11.06
N PHE A 8 -4.68 10.73 10.39
CA PHE A 8 -3.37 10.90 11.01
C PHE A 8 -3.04 12.34 11.43
N GLY A 9 -3.79 13.33 10.94
CA GLY A 9 -3.49 14.75 11.16
C GLY A 9 -2.19 15.19 10.47
N LEU A 10 -1.81 14.52 9.38
CA LEU A 10 -0.55 14.73 8.68
C LEU A 10 -0.79 15.22 7.24
N SER A 11 0.10 16.06 6.73
CA SER A 11 0.12 16.43 5.32
C SER A 11 0.56 15.24 4.45
N ARG A 12 0.28 15.31 3.14
CA ARG A 12 0.70 14.27 2.19
C ARG A 12 2.22 14.04 2.21
N GLU A 13 2.99 15.12 2.33
CA GLU A 13 4.45 15.06 2.40
C GLU A 13 4.92 14.38 3.69
N ALA A 14 4.29 14.72 4.83
CA ALA A 14 4.62 14.09 6.11
C ALA A 14 4.30 12.58 6.10
N LEU A 15 3.20 12.17 5.48
CA LEU A 15 2.84 10.75 5.33
C LEU A 15 3.86 9.97 4.48
N GLN A 16 4.54 10.61 3.53
CA GLN A 16 5.59 9.97 2.73
C GLN A 16 6.90 9.77 3.51
N GLU A 17 7.13 10.60 4.54
CA GLU A 17 8.33 10.51 5.39
C GLU A 17 8.15 9.59 6.61
N VAL A 18 6.91 9.16 6.92
CA VAL A 18 6.65 8.17 7.97
C VAL A 18 7.15 6.81 7.50
N VAL A 19 8.41 6.49 7.74
CA VAL A 19 8.92 5.13 7.59
C VAL A 19 8.47 4.35 8.83
N ASN A 20 7.37 3.59 8.73
CA ASN A 20 6.98 2.70 9.80
C ASN A 20 7.95 1.51 9.85
N THR A 21 8.87 1.53 10.82
CA THR A 21 9.87 0.47 11.02
C THR A 21 9.24 -0.85 11.45
N GLU A 22 7.98 -0.85 11.88
CA GLU A 22 7.22 -2.05 12.25
C GLU A 22 6.25 -2.50 11.14
N GLY A 23 6.27 -1.84 9.98
CA GLY A 23 5.35 -2.08 8.86
C GLY A 23 4.01 -1.39 9.02
N TYR A 24 3.17 -1.39 7.97
CA TYR A 24 1.87 -0.68 7.98
C TYR A 24 0.71 -1.62 8.30
N THR A 25 -0.30 -1.13 9.01
CA THR A 25 -1.55 -1.88 9.18
C THR A 25 -2.43 -1.75 7.93
N LYS A 26 -3.39 -2.68 7.78
CA LYS A 26 -4.30 -2.72 6.61
C LYS A 26 -5.06 -1.40 6.43
N GLU A 27 -5.54 -0.83 7.53
CA GLU A 27 -6.30 0.42 7.52
C GLU A 27 -5.41 1.59 7.07
N GLU A 28 -4.14 1.61 7.48
CA GLU A 28 -3.18 2.63 7.07
C GLU A 28 -2.81 2.51 5.59
N CYS A 29 -2.64 1.29 5.08
CA CYS A 29 -2.47 1.05 3.64
C CYS A 29 -3.68 1.49 2.83
N MET A 30 -4.90 1.22 3.30
CA MET A 30 -6.14 1.70 2.65
C MET A 30 -6.31 3.21 2.76
N LEU A 31 -5.74 3.83 3.78
CA LEU A 31 -5.79 5.26 3.95
C LEU A 31 -4.80 5.94 3.01
N LEU A 32 -3.56 5.47 2.81
CA LEU A 32 -2.58 6.03 1.85
C LEU A 32 -3.06 6.03 0.38
N ASP A 33 -4.22 5.43 0.13
CA ASP A 33 -4.79 5.10 -1.16
C ASP A 33 -5.70 6.22 -1.71
N GLU A 34 -5.11 7.35 -2.13
CA GLU A 34 -5.83 8.33 -2.97
C GLU A 34 -6.05 7.75 -4.40
N GLY A 35 -6.91 6.74 -4.53
CA GLY A 35 -7.35 6.18 -5.81
C GLY A 35 -6.38 5.21 -6.49
N LEU A 36 -5.41 4.65 -5.75
CA LEU A 36 -4.52 3.60 -6.24
C LEU A 36 -5.18 2.24 -6.02
N ARG A 37 -4.58 1.19 -6.59
CA ARG A 37 -5.04 -0.18 -6.39
C ARG A 37 -4.12 -0.85 -5.38
N VAL A 38 -4.68 -1.35 -4.28
CA VAL A 38 -3.90 -2.06 -3.26
C VAL A 38 -4.31 -3.53 -3.18
N HIS A 39 -3.33 -4.42 -3.30
CA HIS A 39 -3.49 -5.85 -3.07
C HIS A 39 -2.74 -6.28 -1.82
N PHE A 40 -3.33 -7.17 -1.03
CA PHE A 40 -2.71 -7.71 0.18
C PHE A 40 -2.27 -9.15 -0.07
N CYS A 41 -0.96 -9.38 -0.06
CA CYS A 41 -0.30 -10.64 -0.34
C CYS A 41 0.21 -11.27 0.96
N CYS A 42 0.13 -12.60 1.09
CA CYS A 42 0.69 -13.29 2.26
C CYS A 42 2.20 -13.56 2.13
N ASP A 43 2.74 -13.52 0.92
CA ASP A 43 4.13 -13.88 0.61
C ASP A 43 4.56 -13.29 -0.75
N GLU A 44 5.86 -13.34 -1.05
CA GLU A 44 6.45 -12.79 -2.28
C GLU A 44 5.94 -13.45 -3.57
N SER A 45 5.49 -14.72 -3.51
CA SER A 45 4.95 -15.41 -4.69
C SER A 45 3.65 -14.75 -5.14
N GLN A 46 2.79 -14.36 -4.20
CA GLN A 46 1.57 -13.61 -4.46
C GLN A 46 1.85 -12.19 -4.97
N VAL A 47 2.95 -11.57 -4.54
CA VAL A 47 3.38 -10.26 -5.05
C VAL A 47 3.67 -10.35 -6.55
N ALA A 48 4.37 -11.40 -6.99
CA ALA A 48 4.68 -11.61 -8.40
C ALA A 48 3.41 -11.85 -9.24
N GLU A 49 2.46 -12.64 -8.72
CA GLU A 49 1.17 -12.89 -9.37
C GLU A 49 0.34 -11.61 -9.52
N VAL A 50 0.25 -10.80 -8.45
CA VAL A 50 -0.42 -9.50 -8.48
C VAL A 50 0.25 -8.55 -9.48
N ALA A 51 1.57 -8.47 -9.46
CA ALA A 51 2.34 -7.62 -10.37
C ALA A 51 2.10 -8.00 -11.83
N GLN A 52 2.02 -9.30 -12.14
CA GLN A 52 1.69 -9.77 -13.48
C GLN A 52 0.23 -9.43 -13.84
N TYR A 53 -0.72 -9.73 -12.95
CA TYR A 53 -2.15 -9.48 -13.15
C TYR A 53 -2.44 -8.01 -13.43
N ASP A 54 -1.86 -7.11 -12.66
CA ASP A 54 -2.08 -5.67 -12.84
C ASP A 54 -1.36 -5.13 -14.07
N ARG A 55 -0.17 -5.67 -14.40
CA ARG A 55 0.51 -5.36 -15.68
C ARG A 55 -0.34 -5.72 -16.89
N GLU A 56 -1.02 -6.87 -16.88
CA GLU A 56 -1.94 -7.29 -17.95
C GLU A 56 -3.14 -6.33 -18.09
N LYS A 57 -3.47 -5.59 -17.02
CA LYS A 57 -4.54 -4.60 -16.99
C LYS A 57 -4.08 -3.17 -17.24
N GLY A 58 -2.79 -2.97 -17.54
CA GLY A 58 -2.20 -1.68 -17.82
C GLY A 58 -1.81 -0.88 -16.57
N TYR A 59 -1.85 -1.50 -15.39
CA TYR A 59 -1.36 -0.90 -14.15
C TYR A 59 0.11 -1.27 -13.91
N CYS A 60 0.85 -0.39 -13.25
CA CYS A 60 2.22 -0.62 -12.83
C CYS A 60 2.32 -0.68 -11.31
N VAL A 61 3.07 -1.65 -10.79
CA VAL A 61 3.43 -1.66 -9.37
C VAL A 61 4.24 -0.39 -9.06
N TYR A 62 3.67 0.45 -8.20
CA TYR A 62 4.30 1.68 -7.73
C TYR A 62 5.25 1.38 -6.56
N THR A 63 4.79 0.61 -5.58
CA THR A 63 5.59 0.18 -4.43
C THR A 63 5.00 -1.04 -3.75
N THR A 64 5.79 -1.67 -2.88
CA THR A 64 5.37 -2.74 -1.97
C THR A 64 5.70 -2.35 -0.54
N LEU A 65 4.77 -2.55 0.39
CA LEU A 65 4.93 -2.24 1.81
C LEU A 65 4.81 -3.52 2.63
N GLU A 66 5.76 -3.77 3.53
CA GLU A 66 5.62 -4.82 4.54
C GLU A 66 4.68 -4.35 5.64
N MET A 67 3.79 -5.25 6.07
CA MET A 67 2.77 -5.00 7.08
C MET A 67 3.21 -5.56 8.43
N THR A 68 2.59 -5.05 9.50
CA THR A 68 2.85 -5.50 10.88
C THR A 68 2.61 -6.98 11.13
N ASP A 69 1.78 -7.63 10.30
CA ASP A 69 1.50 -9.06 10.34
C ASP A 69 2.27 -9.88 9.29
N SER A 70 3.40 -9.34 8.83
CA SER A 70 4.29 -9.96 7.83
C SER A 70 3.66 -10.19 6.46
N ARG A 71 2.51 -9.57 6.19
CA ARG A 71 1.92 -9.50 4.85
C ARG A 71 2.57 -8.40 4.03
N ILE A 72 2.32 -8.42 2.73
CA ILE A 72 2.86 -7.44 1.79
C ILE A 72 1.70 -6.73 1.10
N ALA A 73 1.62 -5.41 1.23
CA ALA A 73 0.70 -4.59 0.46
C ALA A 73 1.37 -4.16 -0.85
N VAL A 74 0.79 -4.51 -1.99
CA VAL A 74 1.25 -4.12 -3.33
C VAL A 74 0.39 -2.97 -3.81
N ILE A 75 1.00 -1.82 -4.09
CA ILE A 75 0.32 -0.60 -4.53
C ILE A 75 0.57 -0.41 -6.02
N CYS A 76 -0.48 -0.26 -6.82
CA CYS A 76 -0.43 -0.14 -8.28
C CYS A 76 -1.08 1.16 -8.77
N ILE A 77 -0.49 1.77 -9.81
CA ILE A 77 -0.96 3.00 -10.50
C ILE A 77 -1.35 2.72 -11.96
#